data_AF-A0A1W9RQP9-F1
#
_entry.id   AF-A0A1W9RQP9-F1
#
_cell.length_a   1.000
_cell.length_b   1.000
_cell.length_c   1.000
_cell.angle_alpha   90.00
_cell.angle_beta   90.00
_cell.angle_gamma   90.00
#
_symmetry.space_group_name_H-M   'P 1'
#
loop_
_entity.id
_entity.type
_entity.pdbx_description
1 polymer ?
#
loop_
_entity_poly.entity_id
_entity_poly.type
_entity_poly.pdbx_seq_one_letter_code
_entity_poly.pdbx_strand_id
1 'polypeptide(L)'
;MNFEFWYTTIIIILMSIALAKEYFKPALIVFTALLLLTLGNVVSIDEAFNGFSNKGMLTVGFLFIVSAALQSSGAFENIILQILGNGNTSTFVRYIRFLFPVAGLSAFLNNTPIVASLIPIVKSWTKKNNLAASKFLIPLSYAAILGGVTTLIGTSTNLIIHGMLMDHGYSGFTFFEITKVGLPVAILGLLFIALVGHRLLPFHKDPIVQLDENTREFVVEMKVGKEYPNIGKTIEQANLRHLQGLFLFQITRGTKIIAPVGPDEKIKLNDRLFFTGLPQTIYELQKTPGLHVIKDSDFDLENIDSDEIKTYEAVVSESSPLNGLTVRDSNFRNKYQAVILAIHRSGQRINKKVGDIVFRPGDTLFILAKKGFDKKWYHQKDFTLVSSSLNIYSKPKWKGNLALILLFGLVLSAALNLMPIILAAAVTAVLMVALKILSPEDAQKSI
;
A
#
# COMPACT_ATOMS: atom_id res chain seq x y z
N MET A 1 14.86 -29.65 44.31
CA MET A 1 14.60 -28.65 43.26
C MET A 1 14.69 -27.28 43.89
N ASN A 2 15.49 -26.38 43.30
CA ASN A 2 15.81 -25.08 43.87
C ASN A 2 14.67 -24.07 43.67
N PHE A 3 14.65 -23.01 44.48
CA PHE A 3 13.72 -21.89 44.36
C PHE A 3 13.65 -21.33 42.93
N GLU A 4 14.82 -21.13 42.30
CA GLU A 4 14.97 -20.63 40.93
C GLU A 4 14.18 -21.45 39.90
N PHE A 5 14.18 -22.79 40.04
CA PHE A 5 13.45 -23.67 39.13
C PHE A 5 11.95 -23.42 39.19
N TRP A 6 11.36 -23.41 40.38
CA TRP A 6 9.93 -23.20 40.56
C TRP A 6 9.51 -21.78 40.19
N TYR A 7 10.32 -20.79 40.57
CA TYR A 7 10.08 -19.39 40.24
C TYR A 7 10.05 -19.17 38.72
N THR A 8 11.07 -19.69 38.02
CA THR A 8 11.16 -19.61 36.55
C THR A 8 9.98 -20.33 35.89
N THR A 9 9.65 -21.53 36.36
CA THR A 9 8.55 -22.33 35.81
C THR A 9 7.21 -21.60 35.93
N ILE A 10 6.92 -21.02 37.10
CA ILE A 10 5.70 -20.25 37.32
C ILE A 10 5.64 -19.05 36.38
N ILE A 11 6.73 -18.29 36.25
CA ILE A 11 6.77 -17.11 35.36
C ILE A 11 6.54 -17.53 33.90
N ILE A 12 7.21 -18.58 33.44
CA ILE A 12 7.04 -19.07 32.05
C ILE A 12 5.59 -19.51 31.82
N ILE A 13 4.98 -20.26 32.75
CA ILE A 13 3.57 -20.68 32.63
C ILE A 13 2.64 -19.46 32.57
N LEU A 14 2.82 -18.48 33.47
CA LEU A 14 2.01 -17.26 33.49
C LEU A 14 2.18 -16.46 32.19
N MET A 15 3.42 -16.32 31.70
CA MET A 15 3.73 -15.68 30.43
C MET A 15 3.05 -16.40 29.26
N SER A 16 3.13 -17.73 29.19
CA SER A 16 2.49 -18.53 28.14
C SER A 16 0.97 -18.40 28.17
N ILE A 17 0.34 -18.42 29.35
CA ILE A 17 -1.11 -18.20 29.50
C ILE A 17 -1.48 -16.78 29.06
N ALA A 18 -0.73 -15.78 29.47
CA ALA A 18 -0.99 -14.38 29.12
C ALA A 18 -0.84 -14.14 27.60
N LEU A 19 0.14 -14.76 26.95
CA LEU A 19 0.30 -14.73 25.49
C LEU A 19 -0.84 -15.45 24.78
N ALA A 20 -1.21 -16.65 25.22
CA ALA A 20 -2.28 -17.43 24.60
C ALA A 20 -3.66 -16.78 24.73
N LYS A 21 -3.90 -16.04 25.83
CA LYS A 21 -5.15 -15.29 26.05
C LYS A 21 -5.08 -13.84 25.58
N GLU A 22 -3.95 -13.40 25.03
CA GLU A 22 -3.72 -12.03 24.54
C GLU A 22 -4.10 -10.94 25.55
N TYR A 23 -3.84 -11.14 26.85
CA TYR A 23 -4.26 -10.19 27.90
C TYR A 23 -3.65 -8.79 27.73
N PHE A 24 -2.43 -8.72 27.20
CA PHE A 24 -1.72 -7.48 26.89
C PHE A 24 -0.91 -7.66 25.60
N LYS A 25 -0.30 -6.58 25.10
CA LYS A 25 0.62 -6.66 23.95
C LYS A 25 1.76 -7.65 24.23
N PRO A 26 2.13 -8.53 23.28
CA PRO A 26 3.16 -9.55 23.50
C PRO A 26 4.48 -9.00 24.05
N ALA A 27 4.93 -7.85 23.54
CA ALA A 27 6.16 -7.19 24.02
C ALA A 27 6.09 -6.85 25.51
N LEU A 28 4.94 -6.37 26.01
CA LEU A 28 4.76 -6.04 27.42
C LEU A 28 4.78 -7.30 28.28
N ILE A 29 4.13 -8.37 27.82
CA ILE A 29 4.08 -9.66 28.54
C ILE A 29 5.48 -10.24 28.68
N VAL A 30 6.23 -10.35 27.58
CA VAL A 30 7.59 -10.90 27.57
C VAL A 30 8.54 -10.03 28.38
N PHE A 31 8.46 -8.70 28.25
CA PHE A 31 9.30 -7.79 29.02
C PHE A 31 9.00 -7.86 30.52
N THR A 32 7.73 -7.99 30.91
CA THR A 32 7.35 -8.17 32.31
C THR A 32 7.87 -9.50 32.86
N ALA A 33 7.79 -10.58 32.09
CA ALA A 33 8.36 -11.87 32.48
C ALA A 33 9.88 -11.77 32.68
N LEU A 34 10.60 -11.10 31.77
CA LEU A 34 12.03 -10.84 31.90
C LEU A 34 12.35 -10.02 33.17
N LEU A 35 11.61 -8.93 33.42
CA LEU A 35 11.79 -8.12 34.62
C LEU A 35 11.57 -8.93 35.90
N LEU A 36 10.55 -9.78 35.95
CA LEU A 36 10.31 -10.66 37.11
C LEU A 36 11.46 -11.65 37.30
N LEU A 37 11.96 -12.27 36.23
CA LEU A 37 13.13 -13.16 36.30
C LEU A 37 14.39 -12.45 36.81
N THR A 38 14.62 -11.20 36.38
CA THR A 38 15.73 -10.38 36.87
C THR A 38 15.54 -9.96 38.33
N LEU A 39 14.34 -9.55 38.74
CA LEU A 39 14.03 -9.21 40.14
C LEU A 39 14.13 -10.43 41.07
N GLY A 40 13.85 -11.62 40.56
CA GLY A 40 14.05 -12.89 41.26
C GLY A 40 15.50 -13.36 41.32
N ASN A 41 16.45 -12.58 40.79
CA ASN A 41 17.88 -12.93 40.66
C ASN A 41 18.15 -14.24 39.91
N VAL A 42 17.21 -14.69 39.05
CA VAL A 42 17.40 -15.87 38.19
C VAL A 42 18.25 -15.51 36.97
N VAL A 43 18.08 -14.28 36.47
CA VAL A 43 18.78 -13.75 35.29
C VAL A 43 19.47 -12.47 35.71
N SER A 44 20.77 -12.35 35.43
CA SER A 44 21.52 -11.12 35.69
C SER A 44 21.06 -9.96 34.79
N ILE A 45 21.40 -8.73 35.16
CA ILE A 45 21.08 -7.55 34.34
C ILE A 45 21.71 -7.67 32.96
N ASP A 46 22.98 -8.07 32.88
CA ASP A 46 23.69 -8.22 31.60
C ASP A 46 23.02 -9.28 30.72
N GLU A 47 22.67 -10.44 31.27
CA GLU A 47 21.95 -11.50 30.54
C GLU A 47 20.59 -11.04 30.04
N ALA A 48 19.86 -10.26 30.83
CA ALA A 48 18.56 -9.73 30.45
C ALA A 48 18.65 -8.79 29.23
N PHE A 49 19.72 -7.99 29.14
CA PHE A 49 19.90 -7.03 28.06
C PHE A 49 20.72 -7.55 26.87
N ASN A 50 21.46 -8.66 27.02
CA ASN A 50 22.28 -9.26 25.96
C ASN A 50 21.50 -9.56 24.68
N GLY A 51 20.22 -9.93 24.80
CA GLY A 51 19.32 -10.18 23.67
C GLY A 51 19.10 -8.94 22.78
N PHE A 52 19.22 -7.72 23.32
CA PHE A 52 19.06 -6.48 22.55
C PHE A 52 20.24 -6.17 21.62
N SER A 53 21.43 -6.71 21.94
CA SER A 53 22.62 -6.61 21.09
C SER A 53 22.82 -7.79 20.15
N ASN A 54 21.88 -8.75 20.11
CA ASN A 54 22.00 -9.92 19.25
C ASN A 54 22.00 -9.53 17.76
N LYS A 55 22.96 -10.09 17.01
CA LYS A 55 23.15 -9.79 15.58
C LYS A 55 21.91 -10.09 14.73
N GLY A 56 21.19 -11.17 15.06
CA GLY A 56 19.95 -11.55 14.38
C GLY A 56 18.85 -10.50 14.58
N MET A 57 18.69 -10.02 15.81
CA MET A 57 17.70 -8.99 16.15
C MET A 57 17.99 -7.66 15.43
N LEU A 58 19.25 -7.22 15.42
CA LEU A 58 19.66 -6.02 14.68
C LEU A 58 19.42 -6.17 13.16
N THR A 59 19.69 -7.36 12.61
CA THR A 59 19.42 -7.67 11.19
C THR A 59 17.93 -7.53 10.86
N VAL A 60 17.04 -8.02 11.73
CA VAL A 60 15.58 -7.88 11.57
C VAL A 60 15.17 -6.41 11.52
N GLY A 61 15.72 -5.56 12.39
CA GLY A 61 15.46 -4.12 12.39
C GLY A 61 15.82 -3.44 11.05
N PHE A 62 17.00 -3.74 10.50
CA PHE A 62 17.38 -3.23 9.18
C PHE A 62 16.48 -3.77 8.06
N LEU A 63 16.08 -5.04 8.12
CA LEU A 63 15.15 -5.62 7.15
C LEU A 63 13.74 -5.01 7.23
N PHE A 64 13.31 -4.52 8.40
CA PHE A 64 12.06 -3.76 8.49
C PHE A 64 12.14 -2.42 7.75
N ILE A 65 13.27 -1.71 7.85
CA ILE A 65 13.51 -0.49 7.05
C ILE A 65 13.47 -0.83 5.55
N VAL A 66 14.19 -1.89 5.13
CA VAL A 66 14.22 -2.35 3.73
C VAL A 66 12.80 -2.70 3.24
N SER A 67 12.04 -3.43 4.05
CA SER A 67 10.67 -3.81 3.74
C SER A 67 9.73 -2.61 3.67
N ALA A 68 9.90 -1.61 4.54
CA ALA A 68 9.13 -0.37 4.52
C ALA A 68 9.45 0.46 3.26
N ALA A 69 10.73 0.54 2.86
CA ALA A 69 11.15 1.25 1.66
C ALA A 69 10.57 0.62 0.37
N LEU A 70 10.54 -0.70 0.29
CA LEU A 70 9.95 -1.41 -0.86
C LEU A 70 8.42 -1.25 -0.94
N GLN A 71 7.75 -1.20 0.22
CA GLN A 71 6.32 -0.92 0.28
C GLN A 71 6.02 0.54 -0.11
N SER A 72 6.76 1.50 0.44
CA SER A 72 6.57 2.91 0.14
C SER A 72 6.88 3.24 -1.33
N SER A 73 7.77 2.48 -1.96
CA SER A 73 8.13 2.68 -3.36
C SER A 73 7.12 2.15 -4.36
N GLY A 74 6.08 1.42 -3.93
CA GLY A 74 5.08 0.81 -4.81
C GLY A 74 5.66 -0.25 -5.77
N ALA A 75 6.86 -0.77 -5.47
CA ALA A 75 7.60 -1.64 -6.39
C ALA A 75 6.85 -2.95 -6.69
N PHE A 76 6.13 -3.48 -5.69
CA PHE A 76 5.39 -4.73 -5.82
C PHE A 76 4.07 -4.60 -6.56
N GLU A 77 3.46 -3.40 -6.60
CA GLU A 77 2.13 -3.21 -7.18
C GLU A 77 2.10 -3.59 -8.66
N ASN A 78 3.05 -3.07 -9.43
CA ASN A 78 3.14 -3.34 -10.86
C ASN A 78 3.45 -4.81 -11.16
N ILE A 79 4.39 -5.39 -10.42
CA ILE A 79 4.82 -6.79 -10.60
C ILE A 79 3.64 -7.73 -10.33
N ILE A 80 2.94 -7.53 -9.21
CA ILE A 80 1.86 -8.41 -8.80
C ILE A 80 0.63 -8.27 -9.69
N LEU A 81 0.27 -7.05 -10.12
CA LEU A 81 -0.83 -6.85 -11.06
C LEU A 81 -0.55 -7.51 -12.43
N GLN A 82 0.69 -7.42 -12.93
CA GLN A 82 1.09 -8.11 -14.17
C GLN A 82 1.00 -9.63 -14.02
N ILE A 83 1.48 -10.16 -12.90
CA ILE A 83 1.51 -11.58 -12.60
C ILE A 83 0.10 -12.16 -12.44
N LEU A 84 -0.78 -11.47 -11.70
CA LEU A 84 -2.16 -11.87 -11.48
C LEU A 84 -2.96 -11.91 -12.79
N GLY A 85 -2.64 -11.01 -13.73
CA GLY A 85 -3.21 -10.96 -15.06
C GLY A 85 -4.73 -10.78 -15.05
N ASN A 86 -5.36 -11.09 -16.20
CA ASN A 86 -6.81 -11.04 -16.34
C ASN A 86 -7.45 -12.30 -15.73
N GLY A 87 -8.53 -12.13 -14.96
CA GLY A 87 -9.26 -13.19 -14.29
C GLY A 87 -10.09 -14.07 -15.20
N ASN A 88 -9.72 -14.24 -16.47
CA ASN A 88 -10.41 -15.11 -17.43
C ASN A 88 -9.74 -16.50 -17.58
N THR A 89 -8.92 -16.89 -16.60
CA THR A 89 -8.19 -18.17 -16.56
C THR A 89 -8.83 -19.16 -15.59
N SER A 90 -8.43 -20.44 -15.63
CA SER A 90 -8.92 -21.44 -14.67
C SER A 90 -8.54 -21.07 -13.23
N THR A 91 -9.34 -21.51 -12.26
CA THR A 91 -9.09 -21.25 -10.83
C THR A 91 -7.68 -21.66 -10.43
N PHE A 92 -7.24 -22.86 -10.82
CA PHE A 92 -5.90 -23.35 -10.51
C PHE A 92 -4.79 -22.41 -11.01
N VAL A 93 -4.89 -21.93 -12.26
CA VAL A 93 -3.89 -21.02 -12.84
C VAL A 93 -3.84 -19.69 -12.08
N ARG A 94 -4.99 -19.16 -11.62
CA ARG A 94 -5.03 -17.95 -10.78
C ARG A 94 -4.30 -18.15 -9.46
N TYR A 95 -4.51 -19.29 -8.80
CA TYR A 95 -3.82 -19.59 -7.55
C TYR A 95 -2.32 -19.78 -7.77
N ILE A 96 -1.87 -20.48 -8.81
CA ILE A 96 -0.44 -20.63 -9.09
C ILE A 96 0.22 -19.28 -9.38
N ARG A 97 -0.39 -18.46 -10.25
CA ARG A 97 0.11 -17.11 -10.56
C ARG A 97 0.13 -16.21 -9.34
N PHE A 98 -0.74 -16.43 -8.37
CA PHE A 98 -0.77 -15.66 -7.15
C PHE A 98 0.23 -16.15 -6.09
N LEU A 99 0.18 -17.44 -5.75
CA LEU A 99 0.84 -18.00 -4.58
C LEU A 99 2.37 -18.08 -4.74
N PHE A 100 2.86 -18.54 -5.89
CA PHE A 100 4.31 -18.73 -6.09
C PHE A 100 5.07 -17.40 -6.07
N PRO A 101 4.60 -16.33 -6.75
CA PRO A 101 5.27 -15.04 -6.67
C PRO A 101 5.21 -14.41 -5.29
N VAL A 102 4.09 -14.53 -4.56
CA VAL A 102 4.02 -14.08 -3.17
C VAL A 102 5.04 -14.82 -2.30
N ALA A 103 5.11 -16.15 -2.42
CA ALA A 103 6.08 -16.95 -1.68
C ALA A 103 7.52 -16.59 -2.07
N GLY A 104 7.79 -16.36 -3.36
CA GLY A 104 9.10 -15.92 -3.84
C GLY A 104 9.50 -14.55 -3.32
N LEU A 105 8.57 -13.60 -3.19
CA LEU A 105 8.83 -12.31 -2.55
C LEU A 105 9.12 -12.49 -1.05
N SER A 106 8.29 -13.29 -0.35
CA SER A 106 8.46 -13.57 1.08
C SER A 106 9.71 -14.36 1.41
N ALA A 107 10.26 -15.09 0.45
CA ALA A 107 11.56 -15.73 0.59
C ALA A 107 12.69 -14.74 0.85
N PHE A 108 12.53 -13.45 0.58
CA PHE A 108 13.58 -12.45 0.77
C PHE A 108 13.16 -11.25 1.63
N LEU A 109 11.95 -11.27 2.15
CA LEU A 109 11.33 -10.14 2.84
C LEU A 109 10.42 -10.63 3.96
N ASN A 110 10.24 -9.79 4.97
CA ASN A 110 9.38 -10.12 6.11
C ASN A 110 7.92 -10.24 5.70
N ASN A 111 7.24 -11.26 6.22
CA ASN A 111 5.86 -11.62 5.85
C ASN A 111 4.85 -10.47 6.04
N THR A 112 4.89 -9.79 7.19
CA THR A 112 3.88 -8.78 7.58
C THR A 112 3.81 -7.58 6.62
N PRO A 113 4.93 -6.89 6.32
CA PRO A 113 5.05 -5.93 5.22
C PRO A 113 4.42 -6.34 3.89
N ILE A 114 4.73 -7.55 3.44
CA ILE A 114 4.27 -8.04 2.13
C ILE A 114 2.76 -8.23 2.15
N VAL A 115 2.23 -8.91 3.18
CA VAL A 115 0.80 -9.14 3.28
C VAL A 115 0.04 -7.81 3.38
N ALA A 116 0.49 -6.87 4.22
CA ALA A 116 -0.14 -5.57 4.38
C ALA A 116 -0.22 -4.77 3.08
N SER A 117 0.86 -4.76 2.30
CA SER A 117 0.91 -4.06 1.00
C SER A 117 0.09 -4.77 -0.09
N LEU A 118 0.02 -6.10 -0.07
CA LEU A 118 -0.70 -6.87 -1.08
C LEU A 118 -2.21 -6.98 -0.83
N ILE A 119 -2.69 -6.85 0.42
CA ILE A 119 -4.13 -6.84 0.73
C ILE A 119 -4.93 -5.87 -0.16
N PRO A 120 -4.61 -4.56 -0.25
CA PRO A 120 -5.39 -3.63 -1.08
C PRO A 120 -5.34 -3.98 -2.57
N ILE A 121 -4.19 -4.45 -3.06
CA ILE A 121 -3.98 -4.85 -4.46
C ILE A 121 -4.85 -6.07 -4.80
N VAL A 122 -4.81 -7.10 -3.93
CA VAL A 122 -5.61 -8.32 -4.08
C VAL A 122 -7.10 -8.02 -3.99
N LYS A 123 -7.53 -7.15 -3.06
CA LYS A 123 -8.93 -6.71 -2.97
C LYS A 123 -9.38 -5.98 -4.24
N SER A 124 -8.56 -5.06 -4.77
CA SER A 124 -8.87 -4.35 -6.03
C SER A 124 -8.95 -5.33 -7.22
N TRP A 125 -8.00 -6.25 -7.33
CA TRP A 125 -7.97 -7.24 -8.41
C TRP A 125 -9.15 -8.22 -8.33
N THR A 126 -9.49 -8.73 -7.15
CA THR A 126 -10.64 -9.63 -6.97
C THR A 126 -11.94 -8.91 -7.31
N LYS A 127 -12.11 -7.64 -6.91
CA LYS A 127 -13.25 -6.80 -7.31
C LYS A 127 -13.35 -6.62 -8.83
N LYS A 128 -12.25 -6.27 -9.51
CA LYS A 128 -12.22 -6.12 -10.98
C LYS A 128 -12.60 -7.40 -11.72
N ASN A 129 -12.32 -8.56 -11.12
CA ASN A 129 -12.59 -9.88 -11.72
C ASN A 129 -13.82 -10.59 -11.15
N ASN A 130 -14.66 -9.89 -10.37
CA ASN A 130 -15.86 -10.45 -9.71
C ASN A 130 -15.59 -11.72 -8.87
N LEU A 131 -14.50 -11.71 -8.11
CA LEU A 131 -14.06 -12.79 -7.22
C LEU A 131 -14.22 -12.37 -5.76
N ALA A 132 -14.44 -13.35 -4.87
CA ALA A 132 -14.49 -13.12 -3.44
C ALA A 132 -13.08 -12.93 -2.87
N ALA A 133 -12.80 -11.78 -2.24
CA ALA A 133 -11.51 -11.51 -1.61
C ALA A 133 -11.16 -12.53 -0.51
N SER A 134 -12.17 -13.05 0.21
CA SER A 134 -11.99 -14.07 1.25
C SER A 134 -11.26 -15.33 0.77
N LYS A 135 -11.40 -15.66 -0.53
CA LYS A 135 -10.73 -16.80 -1.16
C LYS A 135 -9.24 -16.55 -1.44
N PHE A 136 -8.76 -15.31 -1.42
CA PHE A 136 -7.37 -14.97 -1.76
C PHE A 136 -6.59 -14.40 -0.57
N LEU A 137 -7.24 -13.75 0.39
CA LEU A 137 -6.56 -13.12 1.52
C LEU A 137 -5.98 -14.12 2.52
N ILE A 138 -6.67 -15.23 2.82
CA ILE A 138 -6.10 -16.29 3.66
C ILE A 138 -4.91 -16.96 2.94
N PRO A 139 -5.03 -17.39 1.66
CA PRO A 139 -3.90 -17.92 0.89
C PRO A 139 -2.72 -16.96 0.75
N LEU A 140 -2.96 -15.65 0.69
CA LEU A 140 -1.90 -14.64 0.70
C LEU A 140 -1.00 -14.81 1.91
N SER A 141 -1.61 -14.90 3.09
CA SER A 141 -0.89 -15.05 4.36
C SER A 141 -0.12 -16.37 4.41
N TYR A 142 -0.73 -17.47 3.99
CA TYR A 142 -0.05 -18.77 3.96
C TYR A 142 1.09 -18.82 2.94
N ALA A 143 0.92 -18.21 1.77
CA ALA A 143 1.99 -18.13 0.78
C ALA A 143 3.17 -17.30 1.30
N ALA A 144 2.91 -16.19 1.98
CA ALA A 144 3.95 -15.41 2.63
C ALA A 144 4.69 -16.24 3.69
N ILE A 145 3.96 -16.93 4.59
CA ILE A 145 4.56 -17.80 5.62
C ILE A 145 5.41 -18.92 5.00
N LEU A 146 4.86 -19.64 4.01
CA LEU A 146 5.55 -20.74 3.33
C LEU A 146 6.76 -20.24 2.52
N GLY A 147 6.68 -19.04 1.95
CA GLY A 147 7.82 -18.40 1.29
C GLY A 147 8.91 -18.02 2.29
N GLY A 148 8.54 -17.39 3.40
CA GLY A 148 9.47 -16.90 4.42
C GLY A 148 10.32 -17.99 5.08
N VAL A 149 9.83 -19.23 5.15
CA VAL A 149 10.62 -20.35 5.68
C VAL A 149 11.68 -20.89 4.71
N THR A 150 11.73 -20.41 3.46
CA THR A 150 12.65 -20.95 2.45
C THR A 150 14.07 -20.39 2.52
N THR A 151 14.30 -19.25 3.16
CA THR A 151 15.65 -18.65 3.30
C THR A 151 15.92 -18.20 4.73
N LEU A 152 17.18 -17.87 4.99
CA LEU A 152 17.61 -17.34 6.28
C LEU A 152 16.94 -16.00 6.65
N ILE A 153 16.70 -15.10 5.68
CA ILE A 153 16.15 -13.77 5.93
C ILE A 153 14.62 -13.69 5.82
N GLY A 154 13.97 -14.72 5.26
CA GLY A 154 12.52 -14.69 5.00
C GLY A 154 11.65 -14.65 6.26
N THR A 155 12.18 -15.08 7.42
CA THR A 155 11.49 -14.96 8.71
C THR A 155 12.45 -14.59 9.84
N SER A 156 11.97 -13.75 10.74
CA SER A 156 12.69 -13.29 11.94
C SER A 156 13.09 -14.47 12.85
N THR A 157 12.31 -15.54 12.88
CA THR A 157 12.64 -16.76 13.65
C THR A 157 13.94 -17.41 13.18
N ASN A 158 14.20 -17.44 11.87
CA ASN A 158 15.43 -18.02 11.32
C ASN A 158 16.65 -17.17 11.72
N LEU A 159 16.51 -15.85 11.69
CA LEU A 159 17.57 -14.92 12.10
C LEU A 159 17.87 -14.97 13.60
N ILE A 160 16.87 -15.18 14.45
CA ILE A 160 17.07 -15.36 15.89
C ILE A 160 17.85 -16.63 16.16
N ILE A 161 17.45 -17.78 15.59
CA ILE A 161 18.17 -19.05 15.76
C ILE A 161 19.60 -18.94 15.21
N HIS A 162 19.77 -18.31 14.05
CA HIS A 162 21.09 -18.03 13.49
C HIS A 162 21.97 -17.21 14.42
N GLY A 163 21.43 -16.14 15.01
CA GLY A 163 22.12 -15.33 16.00
C GLY A 163 22.53 -16.15 17.23
N MET A 164 21.59 -16.94 17.78
CA MET A 164 21.85 -17.81 18.93
C MET A 164 22.95 -18.84 18.65
N LEU A 165 22.98 -19.43 17.45
CA LEU A 165 24.04 -20.36 17.06
C LEU A 165 25.41 -19.67 17.05
N MET A 166 25.50 -18.47 16.49
CA MET A 166 26.74 -17.70 16.47
C MET A 166 27.20 -17.29 17.86
N ASP A 167 26.27 -16.92 18.74
CA ASP A 167 26.58 -16.54 20.14
C ASP A 167 27.15 -17.72 20.94
N HIS A 168 26.79 -18.96 20.58
CA HIS A 168 27.34 -20.19 21.17
C HIS A 168 28.59 -20.73 20.42
N GLY A 169 29.17 -19.94 19.50
CA GLY A 169 30.40 -20.31 18.78
C GLY A 169 30.21 -21.25 17.59
N TYR A 170 28.97 -21.55 17.19
CA TYR A 170 28.70 -22.28 15.94
C TYR A 170 28.77 -21.34 14.73
N SER A 171 28.95 -21.90 13.54
CA SER A 171 29.07 -21.14 12.29
C SER A 171 27.78 -20.41 11.85
N GLY A 172 26.65 -20.65 12.52
CA GLY A 172 25.33 -20.22 12.04
C GLY A 172 24.88 -20.97 10.79
N PHE A 173 23.90 -20.41 10.07
CA PHE A 173 23.35 -20.97 8.84
C PHE A 173 23.94 -20.23 7.64
N THR A 174 24.21 -20.96 6.56
CA THR A 174 24.38 -20.34 5.25
C THR A 174 23.05 -19.84 4.70
N PHE A 175 23.08 -18.88 3.77
CA PHE A 175 21.88 -18.19 3.29
C PHE A 175 20.78 -19.13 2.77
N PHE A 176 21.16 -20.18 2.04
CA PHE A 176 20.25 -21.18 1.44
C PHE A 176 20.26 -22.54 2.16
N GLU A 177 20.81 -22.63 3.37
CA GLU A 177 20.85 -23.91 4.10
C GLU A 177 19.45 -24.46 4.38
N ILE A 178 18.59 -23.56 4.88
CA ILE A 178 17.21 -23.83 5.24
C ILE A 178 16.39 -24.17 4.00
N THR A 179 16.77 -23.68 2.82
CA THR A 179 16.08 -23.91 1.55
C THR A 179 15.93 -25.40 1.22
N LYS A 180 16.89 -26.24 1.63
CA LYS A 180 16.83 -27.69 1.42
C LYS A 180 15.58 -28.33 2.04
N VAL A 181 15.10 -27.77 3.15
CA VAL A 181 13.89 -28.24 3.85
C VAL A 181 12.70 -27.33 3.55
N GLY A 182 12.92 -26.02 3.58
CA GLY A 182 11.87 -25.01 3.40
C GLY A 182 11.26 -25.04 2.00
N LEU A 183 12.05 -25.23 0.94
CA LEU A 183 11.54 -25.21 -0.44
C LEU A 183 10.60 -26.38 -0.74
N PRO A 184 10.91 -27.65 -0.41
CA PRO A 184 9.94 -28.75 -0.53
C PRO A 184 8.65 -28.50 0.25
N VAL A 185 8.75 -28.03 1.50
CA VAL A 185 7.58 -27.71 2.34
C VAL A 185 6.74 -26.61 1.72
N ALA A 186 7.38 -25.55 1.22
CA ALA A 186 6.72 -24.44 0.55
C ALA A 186 5.99 -24.93 -0.71
N ILE A 187 6.66 -25.67 -1.59
CA ILE A 187 6.05 -26.18 -2.82
C ILE A 187 4.83 -27.05 -2.50
N LEU A 188 4.97 -28.01 -1.58
CA LEU A 188 3.86 -28.89 -1.19
C LEU A 188 2.70 -28.12 -0.56
N GLY A 189 2.98 -27.16 0.32
CA GLY A 189 1.96 -26.31 0.94
C GLY A 189 1.24 -25.42 -0.07
N LEU A 190 1.98 -24.78 -0.99
CA LEU A 190 1.39 -23.95 -2.04
C LEU A 190 0.54 -24.77 -3.00
N LEU A 191 1.00 -25.97 -3.38
CA LEU A 191 0.22 -26.91 -4.20
C LEU A 191 -1.04 -27.38 -3.47
N PHE A 192 -0.95 -27.68 -2.17
CA PHE A 192 -2.11 -28.03 -1.35
C PHE A 192 -3.13 -26.90 -1.35
N ILE A 193 -2.71 -25.64 -1.13
CA ILE A 193 -3.61 -24.48 -1.15
C ILE A 193 -4.24 -24.32 -2.55
N ALA A 194 -3.45 -24.45 -3.61
CA ALA A 194 -3.91 -24.31 -4.99
C ALA A 194 -4.89 -25.42 -5.42
N LEU A 195 -4.70 -26.66 -4.97
CA LEU A 195 -5.49 -27.83 -5.39
C LEU A 195 -6.67 -28.12 -4.46
N VAL A 196 -6.47 -28.04 -3.15
CA VAL A 196 -7.42 -28.48 -2.12
C VAL A 196 -7.89 -27.31 -1.28
N GLY A 197 -6.96 -26.48 -0.77
CA GLY A 197 -7.24 -25.41 0.18
C GLY A 197 -8.29 -24.43 -0.32
N HIS A 198 -8.25 -24.04 -1.60
CA HIS A 198 -9.24 -23.13 -2.19
C HIS A 198 -10.70 -23.60 -2.06
N ARG A 199 -10.93 -24.92 -1.93
CA ARG A 199 -12.28 -25.50 -1.74
C ARG A 199 -12.75 -25.37 -0.29
N LEU A 200 -11.85 -25.52 0.67
CA LEU A 200 -12.12 -25.45 2.11
C LEU A 200 -12.31 -24.01 2.61
N LEU A 201 -11.77 -23.02 1.90
CA LEU A 201 -11.83 -21.63 2.32
C LEU A 201 -13.28 -21.11 2.35
N PRO A 202 -13.63 -20.28 3.34
CA PRO A 202 -14.96 -19.70 3.41
C PRO A 202 -15.20 -18.76 2.23
N PHE A 203 -16.38 -18.88 1.64
CA PHE A 203 -16.84 -17.99 0.59
C PHE A 203 -17.69 -16.88 1.21
N HIS A 204 -17.02 -15.80 1.59
CA HIS A 204 -17.68 -14.54 1.86
C HIS A 204 -17.49 -13.70 0.61
N LYS A 205 -18.47 -13.75 -0.30
CA LYS A 205 -18.73 -12.53 -1.07
C LYS A 205 -19.07 -11.52 0.00
N ASP A 206 -18.26 -10.49 0.14
CA ASP A 206 -18.71 -9.31 0.89
C ASP A 206 -20.15 -9.10 0.41
N PRO A 207 -21.15 -9.10 1.31
CA PRO A 207 -22.45 -8.57 0.95
C PRO A 207 -22.13 -7.27 0.25
N ILE A 208 -22.77 -6.98 -0.89
CA ILE A 208 -22.67 -5.64 -1.43
C ILE A 208 -23.07 -4.75 -0.26
N VAL A 209 -22.07 -4.16 0.39
CA VAL A 209 -22.25 -3.27 1.51
C VAL A 209 -22.85 -2.06 0.80
N GLN A 210 -24.17 -2.05 0.74
CA GLN A 210 -25.00 -0.89 0.41
C GLN A 210 -24.96 0.11 1.59
N LEU A 211 -23.79 0.25 2.22
CA LEU A 211 -23.49 1.26 3.22
C LEU A 211 -22.24 2.01 2.74
N ASP A 212 -22.50 2.92 1.81
CA ASP A 212 -22.00 4.31 1.83
C ASP A 212 -20.50 4.55 2.04
N GLU A 213 -19.65 4.00 1.16
CA GLU A 213 -18.34 4.58 0.84
C GLU A 213 -18.37 5.10 -0.61
N ASN A 214 -19.03 6.25 -0.79
CA ASN A 214 -19.11 6.98 -2.05
C ASN A 214 -17.73 7.10 -2.71
N THR A 215 -17.59 6.34 -3.79
CA THR A 215 -16.34 6.08 -4.47
C THR A 215 -15.88 7.34 -5.21
N ARG A 216 -14.63 7.74 -4.94
CA ARG A 216 -13.93 8.89 -5.52
C ARG A 216 -13.80 8.74 -7.04
N GLU A 217 -14.68 9.38 -7.80
CA GLU A 217 -14.60 9.44 -9.26
C GLU A 217 -13.89 10.73 -9.74
N PHE A 218 -12.75 10.59 -10.40
CA PHE A 218 -11.92 11.65 -10.94
C PHE A 218 -12.52 12.21 -12.24
N VAL A 219 -12.47 13.53 -12.43
CA VAL A 219 -12.87 14.19 -13.69
C VAL A 219 -11.64 14.46 -14.54
N VAL A 220 -11.66 14.08 -15.82
CA VAL A 220 -10.53 14.26 -16.75
C VAL A 220 -10.98 14.92 -18.05
N GLU A 221 -10.21 15.90 -18.49
CA GLU A 221 -10.38 16.58 -19.77
C GLU A 221 -9.46 15.95 -20.84
N MET A 222 -10.08 15.49 -21.93
CA MET A 222 -9.41 14.94 -23.10
C MET A 222 -9.71 15.79 -24.33
N LYS A 223 -8.68 16.17 -25.08
CA LYS A 223 -8.79 16.83 -26.38
C LYS A 223 -8.77 15.81 -27.51
N VAL A 224 -9.72 15.92 -28.43
CA VAL A 224 -9.76 15.14 -29.67
C VAL A 224 -8.73 15.70 -30.65
N GLY A 225 -7.65 14.94 -30.86
CA GLY A 225 -6.60 15.18 -31.85
C GLY A 225 -6.95 14.63 -33.23
N LYS A 226 -6.09 14.91 -34.22
CA LYS A 226 -6.29 14.52 -35.63
C LYS A 226 -6.24 13.00 -35.85
N GLU A 227 -5.60 12.28 -34.94
CA GLU A 227 -5.40 10.83 -35.01
C GLU A 227 -6.56 10.04 -34.41
N TYR A 228 -7.62 10.71 -33.95
CA TYR A 228 -8.75 10.04 -33.29
C TYR A 228 -9.59 9.25 -34.31
N PRO A 229 -9.71 7.92 -34.18
CA PRO A 229 -10.32 7.07 -35.23
C PRO A 229 -11.84 7.24 -35.36
N ASN A 230 -12.50 7.87 -34.39
CA ASN A 230 -13.95 8.04 -34.36
C ASN A 230 -14.40 9.49 -34.59
N ILE A 231 -13.58 10.33 -35.24
CA ILE A 231 -14.02 11.66 -35.69
C ILE A 231 -15.20 11.50 -36.66
N GLY A 232 -16.27 12.25 -36.42
CA GLY A 232 -17.50 12.23 -37.22
C GLY A 232 -18.52 11.15 -36.84
N LYS A 233 -18.15 10.18 -36.00
CA LYS A 233 -19.06 9.17 -35.44
C LYS A 233 -19.82 9.72 -34.24
N THR A 234 -20.96 9.11 -33.91
CA THR A 234 -21.73 9.45 -32.71
C THR A 234 -21.04 8.93 -31.43
N ILE A 235 -21.40 9.47 -30.27
CA ILE A 235 -20.89 9.01 -28.96
C ILE A 235 -21.14 7.51 -28.74
N GLU A 236 -22.28 7.02 -29.19
CA GLU A 236 -22.64 5.60 -29.13
C GLU A 236 -21.75 4.76 -30.06
N GLN A 237 -21.58 5.18 -31.32
CA GLN A 237 -20.71 4.50 -32.28
C GLN A 237 -19.22 4.53 -31.89
N ALA A 238 -18.81 5.54 -31.14
CA ALA A 238 -17.46 5.68 -30.59
C ALA A 238 -17.25 4.90 -29.29
N ASN A 239 -18.29 4.21 -28.79
CA ASN A 239 -18.28 3.46 -27.54
C ASN A 239 -17.91 4.29 -26.29
N LEU A 240 -18.07 5.61 -26.34
CA LEU A 240 -17.72 6.51 -25.23
C LEU A 240 -18.79 6.52 -24.12
N ARG A 241 -19.95 5.89 -24.37
CA ARG A 241 -21.07 5.77 -23.43
C ARG A 241 -21.03 4.50 -22.59
N HIS A 242 -20.42 3.43 -23.10
CA HIS A 242 -20.36 2.12 -22.44
C HIS A 242 -18.99 1.83 -21.83
N LEU A 243 -18.21 2.88 -21.53
CA LEU A 243 -16.96 2.73 -20.82
C LEU A 243 -17.22 2.22 -19.40
N GLN A 244 -16.56 1.12 -19.03
CA GLN A 244 -16.70 0.58 -17.68
C GLN A 244 -16.01 1.52 -16.69
N GLY A 245 -16.79 2.18 -15.82
CA GLY A 245 -16.27 3.07 -14.79
C GLY A 245 -15.74 4.41 -15.28
N LEU A 246 -16.15 4.87 -16.48
CA LEU A 246 -15.98 6.23 -17.00
C LEU A 246 -17.27 6.70 -17.66
N PHE A 247 -17.58 7.98 -17.52
CA PHE A 247 -18.79 8.58 -18.08
C PHE A 247 -18.46 9.92 -18.73
N LEU A 248 -18.69 10.02 -20.05
CA LEU A 248 -18.60 11.28 -20.80
C LEU A 248 -19.83 12.14 -20.48
N PHE A 249 -19.63 13.23 -19.74
CA PHE A 249 -20.74 14.07 -19.29
C PHE A 249 -20.82 15.43 -20.00
N GLN A 250 -19.73 15.87 -20.63
CA GLN A 250 -19.68 17.16 -21.33
C GLN A 250 -18.74 17.14 -22.53
N ILE A 251 -19.13 17.84 -23.61
CA ILE A 251 -18.25 18.22 -24.71
C ILE A 251 -18.17 19.74 -24.77
N THR A 252 -16.96 20.29 -24.90
CA THR A 252 -16.76 21.71 -25.21
C THR A 252 -16.19 21.84 -26.62
N ARG A 253 -16.92 22.55 -27.47
CA ARG A 253 -16.60 22.75 -28.90
C ARG A 253 -16.42 24.24 -29.17
N GLY A 254 -15.18 24.70 -29.18
CA GLY A 254 -14.87 26.13 -29.19
C GLY A 254 -15.46 26.79 -27.93
N THR A 255 -16.40 27.70 -28.10
CA THR A 255 -17.13 28.38 -27.01
C THR A 255 -18.45 27.68 -26.61
N LYS A 256 -18.90 26.68 -27.38
CA LYS A 256 -20.18 26.00 -27.14
C LYS A 256 -19.99 24.82 -26.18
N ILE A 257 -20.78 24.80 -25.11
CA ILE A 257 -20.85 23.69 -24.15
C ILE A 257 -22.04 22.81 -24.51
N ILE A 258 -21.81 21.49 -24.60
CA ILE A 258 -22.82 20.48 -24.87
C ILE A 258 -22.86 19.54 -23.65
N ALA A 259 -23.91 19.67 -22.84
CA ALA A 259 -24.16 18.86 -21.65
C ALA A 259 -25.68 18.82 -21.36
N PRO A 260 -26.29 17.64 -21.06
CA PRO A 260 -25.67 16.32 -21.13
C PRO A 260 -25.39 15.91 -22.58
N VAL A 261 -24.38 15.05 -22.76
CA VAL A 261 -23.99 14.58 -24.10
C VAL A 261 -24.93 13.45 -24.52
N GLY A 262 -25.70 13.67 -25.59
CA GLY A 262 -26.60 12.67 -26.16
C GLY A 262 -25.87 11.58 -26.95
N PRO A 263 -26.47 10.38 -27.12
CA PRO A 263 -25.88 9.27 -27.89
C PRO A 263 -25.56 9.64 -29.34
N ASP A 264 -26.40 10.48 -29.95
CA ASP A 264 -26.32 10.87 -31.35
C ASP A 264 -25.37 12.04 -31.61
N GLU A 265 -24.77 12.63 -30.56
CA GLU A 265 -23.84 13.75 -30.72
C GLU A 265 -22.58 13.27 -31.45
N LYS A 266 -22.22 13.96 -32.53
CA LYS A 266 -21.05 13.59 -33.34
C LYS A 266 -19.78 14.20 -32.76
N ILE A 267 -18.71 13.41 -32.67
CA ILE A 267 -17.39 13.85 -32.20
C ILE A 267 -16.71 14.66 -33.30
N LYS A 268 -16.18 15.85 -32.99
CA LYS A 268 -15.44 16.69 -33.92
C LYS A 268 -14.00 16.90 -33.49
N LEU A 269 -13.14 17.24 -34.44
CA LEU A 269 -11.76 17.61 -34.18
C LEU A 269 -11.70 18.82 -33.23
N ASN A 270 -10.75 18.79 -32.28
CA ASN A 270 -10.59 19.77 -31.20
C ASN A 270 -11.72 19.84 -30.17
N ASP A 271 -12.69 18.92 -30.20
CA ASP A 271 -13.63 18.78 -29.09
C ASP A 271 -12.85 18.47 -27.81
N ARG A 272 -13.27 19.10 -26.71
CA ARG A 272 -12.78 18.81 -25.35
C ARG A 272 -13.84 17.97 -24.65
N LEU A 273 -13.52 16.70 -24.46
CA LEU A 273 -14.38 15.68 -23.87
C LEU A 273 -14.07 15.60 -22.37
N PHE A 274 -15.09 15.71 -21.54
CA PHE A 274 -14.96 15.65 -20.08
C PHE A 274 -15.56 14.34 -19.56
N PHE A 275 -14.72 13.54 -18.92
CA PHE A 275 -15.11 12.24 -18.36
C PHE A 275 -15.08 12.28 -16.84
N THR A 276 -15.96 11.54 -16.18
CA THR A 276 -15.93 11.27 -14.73
C THR A 276 -15.83 9.76 -14.49
N GLY A 277 -15.01 9.29 -13.55
CA GLY A 277 -14.90 7.85 -13.28
C GLY A 277 -13.75 7.43 -12.37
N LEU A 278 -13.54 6.13 -12.21
CA LEU A 278 -12.50 5.56 -11.34
C LEU A 278 -11.08 5.99 -11.82
N PRO A 279 -10.10 6.18 -10.92
CA PRO A 279 -8.73 6.55 -11.33
C PRO A 279 -8.08 5.52 -12.27
N GLN A 280 -8.46 4.26 -12.15
CA GLN A 280 -7.92 3.14 -12.95
C GLN A 280 -8.38 3.17 -14.42
N THR A 281 -9.54 3.77 -14.71
CA THR A 281 -10.16 3.74 -16.05
C THR A 281 -9.69 4.92 -16.91
N ILE A 282 -9.18 6.00 -16.29
CA ILE A 282 -8.52 7.13 -16.96
C ILE A 282 -7.29 6.67 -17.76
N TYR A 283 -6.52 5.73 -17.20
CA TYR A 283 -5.35 5.15 -17.87
C TYR A 283 -5.75 4.35 -19.12
N GLU A 284 -6.90 3.68 -19.10
CA GLU A 284 -7.43 2.97 -20.27
C GLU A 284 -7.90 3.96 -21.36
N LEU A 285 -8.47 5.10 -20.95
CA LEU A 285 -8.91 6.16 -21.87
C LEU A 285 -7.73 6.82 -22.60
N GLN A 286 -6.59 7.02 -21.92
CA GLN A 286 -5.34 7.55 -22.49
C GLN A 286 -4.72 6.66 -23.57
N LYS A 287 -5.01 5.34 -23.56
CA LYS A 287 -4.54 4.41 -24.59
C LYS A 287 -5.31 4.54 -25.90
N THR A 288 -6.39 5.32 -25.94
CA THR A 288 -7.18 5.55 -27.14
C THR A 288 -6.40 6.48 -28.09
N PRO A 289 -6.02 6.02 -29.30
CA PRO A 289 -5.28 6.85 -30.24
C PRO A 289 -6.01 8.16 -30.54
N GLY A 290 -5.29 9.28 -30.50
CA GLY A 290 -5.83 10.61 -30.78
C GLY A 290 -6.65 11.29 -29.67
N LEU A 291 -6.79 10.72 -28.47
CA LEU A 291 -7.25 11.46 -27.29
C LEU A 291 -6.04 11.92 -26.47
N HIS A 292 -5.91 13.24 -26.27
CA HIS A 292 -4.79 13.83 -25.53
C HIS A 292 -5.29 14.54 -24.27
N VAL A 293 -4.71 14.24 -23.11
CA VAL A 293 -4.98 14.99 -21.87
C VAL A 293 -4.50 16.43 -22.06
N ILE A 294 -5.35 17.43 -21.76
CA ILE A 294 -4.93 18.83 -21.76
C ILE A 294 -4.13 19.09 -20.46
N LYS A 295 -2.82 19.30 -20.61
CA LYS A 295 -1.83 19.47 -19.53
C LYS A 295 -1.63 20.93 -19.11
N ASP A 296 -2.69 21.74 -19.01
CA ASP A 296 -2.51 23.11 -18.50
C ASP A 296 -2.74 23.20 -16.98
N SER A 297 -1.66 23.57 -16.28
CA SER A 297 -1.45 23.99 -14.88
C SER A 297 -1.05 22.94 -13.80
N ASP A 298 0.26 22.60 -13.80
CA ASP A 298 1.11 22.40 -12.61
C ASP A 298 0.83 21.23 -11.64
N PHE A 299 0.07 20.19 -11.98
CA PHE A 299 -0.07 18.98 -11.13
C PHE A 299 0.05 17.71 -11.98
N ASP A 300 1.29 17.21 -12.11
CA ASP A 300 1.58 15.91 -12.70
C ASP A 300 1.44 14.82 -11.63
N LEU A 301 0.30 14.12 -11.62
CA LEU A 301 -0.04 13.10 -10.61
C LEU A 301 0.83 11.84 -10.70
N GLU A 302 1.48 11.59 -11.84
CA GLU A 302 2.25 10.35 -12.08
C GLU A 302 3.61 10.29 -11.36
N ASN A 303 4.09 11.43 -10.84
CA ASN A 303 5.43 11.56 -10.24
C ASN A 303 5.43 12.11 -8.80
N ILE A 304 4.29 12.07 -8.11
CA ILE A 304 4.18 12.66 -6.77
C ILE A 304 4.90 11.79 -5.74
N ASP A 305 5.84 12.39 -5.01
CA ASP A 305 6.50 11.78 -3.85
C ASP A 305 5.59 11.89 -2.61
N SER A 306 5.13 10.76 -2.10
CA SER A 306 4.28 10.66 -0.90
C SER A 306 4.92 11.17 0.40
N ASP A 307 6.23 11.42 0.44
CA ASP A 307 6.89 12.06 1.59
C ASP A 307 6.66 13.57 1.62
N GLU A 308 6.47 14.19 0.45
CA GLU A 308 6.33 15.63 0.32
C GLU A 308 4.85 16.07 0.35
N ILE A 309 3.95 15.23 -0.17
CA ILE A 309 2.54 15.55 -0.37
C ILE A 309 1.64 14.43 0.17
N LYS A 310 0.64 14.80 0.98
CA LYS A 310 -0.38 13.91 1.57
C LYS A 310 -1.80 14.33 1.19
N THR A 311 -2.72 13.39 1.37
CA THR A 311 -4.16 13.65 1.24
C THR A 311 -4.77 13.93 2.61
N TYR A 312 -5.66 14.92 2.65
CA TYR A 312 -6.35 15.35 3.86
C TYR A 312 -7.85 15.47 3.59
N GLU A 313 -8.64 15.28 4.63
CA GLU A 313 -10.06 15.57 4.66
C GLU A 313 -10.26 16.76 5.60
N ALA A 314 -10.84 17.85 5.08
CA ALA A 314 -11.06 19.07 5.84
C ALA A 314 -12.51 19.54 5.75
N VAL A 315 -13.13 19.86 6.87
CA VAL A 315 -14.52 20.37 6.90
C VAL A 315 -14.50 21.89 6.98
N VAL A 316 -15.14 22.55 6.02
CA VAL A 316 -15.28 24.02 5.99
C VAL A 316 -16.09 24.49 7.19
N SER A 317 -15.53 25.41 7.97
CA SER A 317 -16.21 25.95 9.16
C SER A 317 -17.25 27.02 8.80
N GLU A 318 -18.13 27.34 9.75
CA GLU A 318 -19.08 28.45 9.61
C GLU A 318 -18.40 29.81 9.46
N SER A 319 -17.27 30.01 10.12
CA SER A 319 -16.47 31.24 10.07
C SER A 319 -15.47 31.28 8.91
N SER A 320 -15.49 30.29 8.01
CA SER A 320 -14.48 30.19 6.95
C SER A 320 -14.59 31.35 5.96
N PRO A 321 -13.48 32.02 5.63
CA PRO A 321 -13.46 33.05 4.58
C PRO A 321 -13.71 32.47 3.17
N LEU A 322 -13.76 31.15 3.05
CA LEU A 322 -14.14 30.44 1.83
C LEU A 322 -15.64 30.56 1.55
N ASN A 323 -16.47 30.74 2.58
CA ASN A 323 -17.91 30.69 2.46
C ASN A 323 -18.45 31.73 1.48
N GLY A 324 -19.26 31.28 0.53
CA GLY A 324 -19.84 32.14 -0.52
C GLY A 324 -18.93 32.41 -1.73
N LEU A 325 -17.66 32.01 -1.69
CA LEU A 325 -16.74 32.07 -2.84
C LEU A 325 -16.77 30.77 -3.62
N THR A 326 -16.53 30.85 -4.94
CA THR A 326 -16.23 29.65 -5.72
C THR A 326 -14.82 29.15 -5.42
N VAL A 327 -14.54 27.87 -5.65
CA VAL A 327 -13.16 27.34 -5.51
C VAL A 327 -12.17 28.15 -6.35
N ARG A 328 -12.55 28.57 -7.56
CA ARG A 328 -11.70 29.41 -8.42
C ARG A 328 -11.45 30.78 -7.80
N ASP A 329 -12.50 31.46 -7.37
CA ASP A 329 -12.40 32.84 -6.84
C ASP A 329 -11.72 32.89 -5.48
N SER A 330 -11.81 31.81 -4.70
CA SER A 330 -11.13 31.70 -3.40
C SER A 330 -9.61 31.65 -3.50
N ASN A 331 -9.05 31.47 -4.71
CA ASN A 331 -7.63 31.21 -4.92
C ASN A 331 -7.09 30.11 -4.01
N PHE A 332 -7.90 29.08 -3.76
CA PHE A 332 -7.63 28.04 -2.76
C PHE A 332 -6.23 27.46 -2.89
N ARG A 333 -5.82 27.19 -4.14
CA ARG A 333 -4.50 26.65 -4.48
C ARG A 333 -3.35 27.50 -3.96
N ASN A 334 -3.42 28.81 -4.14
CA ASN A 334 -2.35 29.72 -3.73
C ASN A 334 -2.40 30.01 -2.24
N LYS A 335 -3.61 30.23 -1.69
CA LYS A 335 -3.81 30.55 -0.26
C LYS A 335 -3.41 29.39 0.65
N TYR A 336 -3.88 28.19 0.34
CA TYR A 336 -3.70 27.01 1.18
C TYR A 336 -2.54 26.12 0.72
N GLN A 337 -1.93 26.42 -0.44
CA GLN A 337 -0.86 25.60 -1.05
C GLN A 337 -1.31 24.15 -1.22
N ALA A 338 -2.56 23.99 -1.68
CA ALA A 338 -3.29 22.73 -1.61
C ALA A 338 -4.32 22.62 -2.75
N VAL A 339 -4.61 21.41 -3.22
CA VAL A 339 -5.53 21.14 -4.32
C VAL A 339 -6.76 20.41 -3.81
N ILE A 340 -7.95 20.88 -4.17
CA ILE A 340 -9.20 20.18 -3.85
C ILE A 340 -9.45 19.09 -4.89
N LEU A 341 -9.46 17.84 -4.45
CA LEU A 341 -9.79 16.65 -5.21
C LEU A 341 -11.31 16.46 -5.34
N ALA A 342 -12.06 16.74 -4.26
CA ALA A 342 -13.51 16.63 -4.22
C ALA A 342 -14.12 17.48 -3.10
N ILE A 343 -15.39 17.83 -3.25
CA ILE A 343 -16.22 18.50 -2.22
C ILE A 343 -17.47 17.67 -2.00
N HIS A 344 -17.71 17.29 -0.75
CA HIS A 344 -18.92 16.61 -0.30
C HIS A 344 -19.76 17.56 0.55
N ARG A 345 -21.08 17.45 0.46
CA ARG A 345 -22.05 18.22 1.23
C ARG A 345 -23.14 17.29 1.71
N SER A 346 -23.38 17.28 3.02
CA SER A 346 -24.38 16.41 3.65
C SER A 346 -24.19 14.93 3.29
N GLY A 347 -22.94 14.45 3.29
CA GLY A 347 -22.58 13.07 2.95
C GLY A 347 -22.54 12.74 1.45
N GLN A 348 -23.02 13.62 0.58
CA GLN A 348 -23.05 13.39 -0.87
C GLN A 348 -22.01 14.25 -1.60
N ARG A 349 -21.37 13.67 -2.63
CA ARG A 349 -20.44 14.44 -3.48
C ARG A 349 -21.20 15.47 -4.31
N ILE A 350 -20.70 16.71 -4.34
CA ILE A 350 -21.24 17.74 -5.22
C ILE A 350 -20.77 17.46 -6.66
N ASN A 351 -21.68 16.99 -7.50
CA ASN A 351 -21.43 16.68 -8.91
C ASN A 351 -21.41 17.96 -9.78
N LYS A 352 -20.47 18.87 -9.50
CA LYS A 352 -20.16 20.07 -10.29
C LYS A 352 -18.65 20.16 -10.49
N LYS A 353 -18.21 20.92 -11.50
CA LYS A 353 -16.77 21.22 -11.67
C LYS A 353 -16.26 21.87 -10.39
N VAL A 354 -15.24 21.28 -9.77
CA VAL A 354 -14.72 21.71 -8.45
C VAL A 354 -14.47 23.22 -8.43
N GLY A 355 -13.84 23.77 -9.48
CA GLY A 355 -13.59 25.21 -9.62
C GLY A 355 -14.82 26.13 -9.52
N ASP A 356 -16.00 25.65 -9.93
CA ASP A 356 -17.25 26.42 -9.96
C ASP A 356 -18.14 26.13 -8.73
N ILE A 357 -17.68 25.29 -7.80
CA ILE A 357 -18.42 24.99 -6.57
C ILE A 357 -18.26 26.16 -5.60
N VAL A 358 -19.39 26.70 -5.14
CA VAL A 358 -19.45 27.67 -4.04
C VAL A 358 -19.35 26.93 -2.71
N PHE A 359 -18.38 27.28 -1.89
CA PHE A 359 -18.23 26.72 -0.56
C PHE A 359 -19.38 27.10 0.35
N ARG A 360 -19.81 26.14 1.17
CA ARG A 360 -20.75 26.34 2.27
C ARG A 360 -20.18 25.77 3.56
N PRO A 361 -20.63 26.30 4.72
CA PRO A 361 -20.35 25.68 6.00
C PRO A 361 -20.73 24.20 5.99
N GLY A 362 -19.87 23.36 6.55
CA GLY A 362 -20.07 21.91 6.61
C GLY A 362 -19.69 21.16 5.33
N ASP A 363 -19.19 21.84 4.29
CA ASP A 363 -18.61 21.15 3.14
C ASP A 363 -17.35 20.37 3.56
N THR A 364 -17.29 19.10 3.18
CA THR A 364 -16.11 18.25 3.39
C THR A 364 -15.24 18.27 2.13
N LEU A 365 -14.05 18.81 2.26
CA LEU A 365 -13.05 18.93 1.21
C LEU A 365 -12.07 17.76 1.28
N PHE A 366 -11.89 17.05 0.18
CA PHE A 366 -10.75 16.16 0.00
C PHE A 366 -9.64 16.94 -0.66
N ILE A 367 -8.49 17.04 0.01
CA ILE A 367 -7.41 17.95 -0.32
C ILE A 367 -6.12 17.17 -0.52
N LEU A 368 -5.32 17.55 -1.51
CA LEU A 368 -3.94 17.15 -1.67
C LEU A 368 -3.04 18.33 -1.30
N ALA A 369 -2.20 18.18 -0.27
CA ALA A 369 -1.37 19.27 0.24
C ALA A 369 -0.02 18.77 0.76
N LYS A 370 0.93 19.69 0.97
CA LYS A 370 2.22 19.34 1.61
C LYS A 370 2.02 18.75 3.01
N LYS A 371 3.01 17.99 3.48
CA LYS A 371 3.04 17.46 4.86
C LYS A 371 2.88 18.58 5.90
N GLY A 372 2.06 18.37 6.92
CA GLY A 372 1.81 19.34 8.00
C GLY A 372 0.66 20.32 7.73
N PHE A 373 -0.15 20.08 6.68
CA PHE A 373 -1.36 20.85 6.42
C PHE A 373 -2.36 20.78 7.58
N ASP A 374 -2.56 19.59 8.14
CA ASP A 374 -3.32 19.33 9.36
C ASP A 374 -2.80 20.20 10.51
N LYS A 375 -1.52 20.11 10.86
CA LYS A 375 -0.94 20.88 11.98
C LYS A 375 -1.08 22.38 11.80
N LYS A 376 -0.97 22.88 10.57
CA LYS A 376 -1.05 24.31 10.25
C LYS A 376 -2.48 24.85 10.32
N TRP A 377 -3.45 24.07 9.85
CA TRP A 377 -4.82 24.54 9.63
C TRP A 377 -5.85 23.97 10.61
N TYR A 378 -5.49 22.99 11.45
CA TYR A 378 -6.38 22.42 12.47
C TYR A 378 -6.84 23.42 13.53
N HIS A 379 -5.97 24.37 13.90
CA HIS A 379 -6.30 25.43 14.88
C HIS A 379 -6.81 26.72 14.25
N GLN A 380 -6.95 26.78 12.92
CA GLN A 380 -7.39 27.98 12.22
C GLN A 380 -8.91 27.98 12.06
N LYS A 381 -9.50 29.17 12.06
CA LYS A 381 -10.96 29.33 11.93
C LYS A 381 -11.49 28.95 10.55
N ASP A 382 -10.64 28.63 9.58
CA ASP A 382 -11.00 28.28 8.20
C ASP A 382 -11.60 26.86 8.08
N PHE A 383 -11.24 25.92 8.96
CA PHE A 383 -11.71 24.53 8.95
C PHE A 383 -12.07 24.04 10.35
N THR A 384 -13.18 23.31 10.50
CA THR A 384 -13.64 22.74 11.78
C THR A 384 -12.91 21.46 12.13
N LEU A 385 -12.51 20.69 11.12
CA LEU A 385 -11.79 19.43 11.27
C LEU A 385 -10.82 19.30 10.11
N VAL A 386 -9.60 18.85 10.38
CA VAL A 386 -8.62 18.43 9.36
C VAL A 386 -8.03 17.10 9.79
N SER A 387 -8.19 16.07 8.96
CA SER A 387 -7.66 14.72 9.20
C SER A 387 -6.80 14.28 8.01
N SER A 388 -5.69 13.59 8.26
CA SER A 388 -4.92 12.96 7.18
C SER A 388 -5.66 11.72 6.70
N SER A 389 -5.97 11.63 5.39
CA SER A 389 -6.45 10.37 4.82
C SER A 389 -5.28 9.41 4.55
N LEU A 390 -5.62 8.11 4.38
CA LEU A 390 -4.69 6.98 4.18
C LEU A 390 -3.51 7.32 3.27
N ASN A 391 -2.28 6.96 3.70
CA ASN A 391 -1.05 7.13 2.94
C ASN A 391 -1.16 6.38 1.60
N ILE A 392 -1.45 7.11 0.51
CA ILE A 392 -1.28 6.57 -0.85
C ILE A 392 0.22 6.68 -1.15
N TYR A 393 0.93 5.58 -0.94
CA TYR A 393 2.35 5.48 -1.29
C TYR A 393 2.48 5.47 -2.81
N SER A 394 2.68 6.63 -3.40
CA SER A 394 3.23 6.73 -4.74
C SER A 394 4.62 7.33 -4.62
N LYS A 395 5.59 6.67 -5.23
CA LYS A 395 6.95 7.18 -5.43
C LYS A 395 7.23 7.08 -6.92
N PRO A 396 8.13 7.92 -7.47
CA PRO A 396 8.56 7.78 -8.85
C PRO A 396 9.00 6.35 -9.16
N LYS A 397 8.58 5.81 -10.30
CA LYS A 397 8.82 4.40 -10.69
C LYS A 397 10.29 3.99 -10.63
N TRP A 398 11.21 4.92 -10.91
CA TRP A 398 12.66 4.67 -10.84
C TRP A 398 13.12 4.36 -9.41
N LYS A 399 12.53 4.98 -8.38
CA LYS A 399 12.85 4.68 -6.98
C LYS A 399 12.39 3.28 -6.60
N GLY A 400 11.26 2.83 -7.14
CA GLY A 400 10.78 1.45 -6.97
C GLY A 400 11.73 0.42 -7.59
N ASN A 401 12.17 0.65 -8.84
CA ASN A 401 13.15 -0.22 -9.48
C ASN A 401 14.50 -0.21 -8.75
N LEU A 402 14.94 0.96 -8.27
CA LEU A 402 16.16 1.09 -7.48
C LEU A 402 16.07 0.33 -6.16
N ALA A 403 14.92 0.38 -5.47
CA ALA A 403 14.70 -0.40 -4.26
C ALA A 403 14.82 -1.91 -4.50
N LEU A 404 14.30 -2.41 -5.63
CA LEU A 404 14.45 -3.81 -6.04
C LEU A 404 15.90 -4.17 -6.37
N ILE A 405 16.65 -3.28 -7.03
CA ILE A 405 18.08 -3.48 -7.31
C ILE A 405 18.87 -3.56 -6.01
N LEU A 406 18.58 -2.69 -5.04
CA LEU A 406 19.24 -2.69 -3.73
C LEU A 406 18.89 -3.94 -2.92
N LEU A 407 17.65 -4.41 -2.98
CA LEU A 407 17.25 -5.70 -2.39
C LEU A 407 18.01 -6.86 -3.06
N PHE A 408 18.08 -6.87 -4.39
CA PHE A 408 18.81 -7.89 -5.13
C PHE A 408 20.30 -7.90 -4.76
N GLY A 409 20.90 -6.71 -4.62
CA GLY A 409 22.28 -6.55 -4.14
C GLY A 409 22.49 -7.11 -2.73
N LEU A 410 21.56 -6.84 -1.80
CA LEU A 410 21.56 -7.44 -0.46
C LEU A 410 21.55 -8.97 -0.55
N VAL A 411 20.58 -9.53 -1.28
CA VAL A 411 20.43 -10.99 -1.42
C VAL A 411 21.66 -11.62 -2.06
N LEU A 412 22.20 -11.02 -3.12
CA LEU A 412 23.39 -11.52 -3.80
C LEU A 412 24.63 -11.48 -2.89
N SER A 413 24.80 -10.39 -2.13
CA SER A 413 25.93 -10.26 -1.19
C SER A 413 25.87 -11.29 -0.07
N ALA A 414 24.67 -11.57 0.43
CA ALA A 414 24.44 -12.57 1.47
C ALA A 414 24.58 -13.99 0.92
N ALA A 415 24.07 -14.27 -0.28
CA ALA A 415 24.16 -15.57 -0.94
C ALA A 415 25.61 -15.97 -1.27
N LEU A 416 26.43 -15.01 -1.72
CA LEU A 416 27.83 -15.23 -2.04
C LEU A 416 28.77 -15.11 -0.82
N ASN A 417 28.23 -14.89 0.38
CA ASN A 417 28.98 -14.65 1.62
C ASN A 417 30.04 -13.54 1.48
N LEU A 418 29.76 -12.48 0.70
CA LEU A 418 30.69 -11.36 0.53
C LEU A 418 30.87 -10.55 1.81
N MET A 419 29.82 -10.49 2.64
CA MET A 419 29.82 -9.81 3.94
C MET A 419 28.75 -10.40 4.87
N PRO A 420 28.87 -10.21 6.21
CA PRO A 420 27.82 -10.55 7.16
C PRO A 420 26.46 -9.93 6.80
N ILE A 421 25.38 -10.69 6.97
CA ILE A 421 24.01 -10.29 6.60
C ILE A 421 23.59 -8.99 7.31
N ILE A 422 23.98 -8.82 8.56
CA ILE A 422 23.73 -7.60 9.32
C ILE A 422 24.30 -6.36 8.61
N LEU A 423 25.52 -6.46 8.04
CA LEU A 423 26.16 -5.36 7.32
C LEU A 423 25.48 -5.15 5.96
N ALA A 424 25.17 -6.22 5.23
CA ALA A 424 24.44 -6.11 3.97
C ALA A 424 23.07 -5.43 4.17
N ALA A 425 22.32 -5.82 5.19
CA ALA A 425 21.04 -5.23 5.54
C ALA A 425 21.18 -3.77 5.98
N ALA A 426 22.18 -3.45 6.83
CA ALA A 426 22.45 -2.09 7.27
C ALA A 426 22.82 -1.16 6.11
N VAL A 427 23.75 -1.58 5.24
CA VAL A 427 24.17 -0.81 4.06
C VAL A 427 22.97 -0.55 3.14
N THR A 428 22.16 -1.57 2.86
CA THR A 428 20.96 -1.41 2.04
C THR A 428 19.94 -0.48 2.67
N ALA A 429 19.68 -0.61 3.98
CA ALA A 429 18.77 0.28 4.71
C ALA A 429 19.25 1.74 4.66
N VAL A 430 20.54 1.99 4.91
CA VAL A 430 21.15 3.33 4.86
C VAL A 430 21.06 3.89 3.44
N LEU A 431 21.38 3.10 2.41
CA LEU A 431 21.27 3.54 1.02
C LEU A 431 19.82 3.88 0.64
N MET A 432 18.83 3.09 1.05
CA MET A 432 17.42 3.37 0.78
C MET A 432 16.94 4.68 1.42
N VAL A 433 17.42 5.00 2.62
CA VAL A 433 17.12 6.29 3.28
C VAL A 433 17.90 7.44 2.64
N ALA A 434 19.20 7.26 2.37
CA ALA A 434 20.05 8.29 1.75
C ALA A 434 19.56 8.67 0.34
N LEU A 435 19.07 7.70 -0.44
CA LEU A 435 18.50 7.89 -1.77
C LEU A 435 17.04 8.37 -1.74
N LYS A 436 16.49 8.67 -0.55
CA LYS A 436 15.12 9.15 -0.34
C LYS A 436 14.05 8.21 -0.91
N ILE A 437 14.29 6.90 -0.85
CA ILE A 437 13.27 5.89 -1.14
C ILE A 437 12.31 5.81 0.05
N LEU A 438 12.85 5.86 1.27
CA LEU A 438 12.10 5.95 2.52
C LEU A 438 12.55 7.18 3.31
N SER A 439 11.61 7.91 3.91
CA SER A 439 11.95 9.02 4.80
C SER A 439 12.58 8.51 6.11
N PRO A 440 13.48 9.29 6.77
CA PRO A 440 14.03 8.90 8.07
C PRO A 440 12.96 8.68 9.15
N GLU A 441 11.88 9.45 9.12
CA GLU A 441 10.76 9.31 10.06
C GLU A 441 10.02 7.97 9.85
N ASP A 442 9.81 7.57 8.61
CA ASP A 442 9.14 6.31 8.29
C ASP A 442 10.06 5.11 8.51
N ALA A 443 11.37 5.28 8.31
CA ALA A 443 12.37 4.29 8.71
C ALA A 443 12.32 4.03 10.23
N GLN A 444 12.26 5.09 11.04
CA GLN A 444 12.14 4.96 12.50
C GLN A 444 10.83 4.29 12.92
N LYS A 445 9.71 4.60 12.26
CA LYS A 445 8.41 3.97 12.55
C LYS A 445 8.30 2.51 12.10
N SER A 446 9.19 2.06 11.21
CA SER A 446 9.16 0.71 10.67
C SER A 446 9.75 -0.34 11.62
N ILE A 447 10.61 0.09 12.55
CA ILE A 447 11.20 -0.72 13.62
C ILE A 447 10.30 -0.59 14.85
#